data_AF-A0A8X7B8P9-F1
#
_entry.id   AF-A0A8X7B8P9-F1
#
_cell.length_a   1.000
_cell.length_b   1.000
_cell.length_c   1.000
_cell.angle_alpha   90.00
_cell.angle_beta   90.00
_cell.angle_gamma   90.00
#
_symmetry.space_group_name_H-M   'P 1'
#
loop_
_entity.id
_entity.type
_entity.pdbx_description
1 polymer ?
#
loop_
_entity_poly.entity_id
_entity_poly.type
_entity_poly.pdbx_seq_one_letter_code
_entity_poly.pdbx_strand_id
1 'polypeptide(L)'
;MSPGFSRWTLIWKAPGTRYHQENTIERRRYGGTGWFVWGGIILRSRTDLHVKSINVTGHIYRDVILEQNVRLFRCAMGAEFLFMDDNARPHRANIVDECLQSEDIPRMDWPAYSPDFNPIEHVWNMLDRRITALQNSPSCLPNFGEH
;
A
#
# COMPACT_ATOMS: atom_id res chain seq x y z
N MET A 1 25.16 -19.65 -1.71
CA MET A 1 24.17 -20.74 -1.90
C MET A 1 23.34 -20.80 -0.63
N SER A 2 22.04 -20.56 -0.55
CA SER A 2 20.96 -20.52 -1.54
C SER A 2 19.80 -19.65 -0.99
N PRO A 3 18.81 -19.25 -1.81
CA PRO A 3 18.23 -17.91 -1.81
C PRO A 3 16.90 -17.80 -1.07
N GLY A 4 16.64 -16.65 -0.46
CA GLY A 4 15.37 -16.29 0.18
C GLY A 4 14.31 -15.93 -0.86
N PHE A 5 13.62 -16.94 -1.38
CA PHE A 5 12.33 -16.75 -2.04
C PHE A 5 11.26 -16.41 -1.00
N SER A 6 10.38 -15.45 -1.31
CA SER A 6 9.08 -15.31 -0.66
C SER A 6 8.35 -16.65 -0.76
N ARG A 7 8.30 -17.39 0.34
CA ARG A 7 7.77 -18.76 0.36
C ARG A 7 6.25 -18.74 0.29
N TRP A 8 5.70 -18.86 -0.92
CA TRP A 8 4.33 -19.34 -1.07
C TRP A 8 4.24 -20.75 -0.46
N THR A 9 3.54 -20.88 0.66
CA THR A 9 3.28 -22.20 1.26
C THR A 9 1.93 -22.70 0.72
N LEU A 10 1.98 -23.55 -0.30
CA LEU A 10 0.83 -24.31 -0.76
C LEU A 10 0.56 -25.44 0.25
N ILE A 11 -0.63 -25.46 0.86
CA ILE A 11 -1.07 -26.53 1.76
C ILE A 11 -2.23 -27.26 1.09
N TRP A 12 -2.01 -28.51 0.70
CA TRP A 12 -3.07 -29.41 0.23
C TRP A 12 -3.80 -30.00 1.44
N LYS A 13 -5.14 -29.89 1.47
CA LYS A 13 -5.97 -30.34 2.60
C LYS A 13 -6.99 -31.37 2.13
N ALA A 14 -7.13 -32.46 2.89
CA ALA A 14 -8.26 -33.38 2.74
C ALA A 14 -9.56 -32.71 3.26
N PRO A 15 -10.74 -33.05 2.70
CA PRO A 15 -12.02 -32.56 3.23
C PRO A 15 -12.16 -32.88 4.73
N GLY A 16 -12.42 -31.86 5.55
CA GLY A 16 -12.65 -32.01 7.00
C GLY A 16 -11.48 -31.65 7.93
N THR A 17 -10.24 -31.48 7.43
CA THR A 17 -9.07 -31.24 8.32
C THR A 17 -8.71 -29.76 8.53
N ARG A 18 -9.67 -28.85 8.27
CA ARG A 18 -9.44 -27.40 8.19
C ARG A 18 -8.82 -26.78 9.45
N TYR A 19 -9.16 -27.31 10.63
CA TYR A 19 -8.76 -26.76 11.94
C TYR A 19 -7.60 -27.49 12.61
N HIS A 20 -6.99 -28.47 11.93
CA HIS A 20 -5.79 -29.11 12.48
C HIS A 20 -4.65 -28.10 12.60
N GLN A 21 -3.88 -28.22 13.69
CA GLN A 21 -2.78 -27.29 13.99
C GLN A 21 -1.71 -27.28 12.88
N GLU A 22 -1.46 -28.43 12.24
CA GLU A 22 -0.58 -28.57 11.07
C GLU A 22 -1.08 -27.83 9.81
N ASN A 23 -2.37 -27.50 9.77
CA ASN A 23 -3.05 -26.82 8.67
C ASN A 23 -3.33 -25.33 8.97
N THR A 24 -2.84 -24.85 10.11
CA THR A 24 -3.07 -23.50 10.63
C THR A 24 -1.75 -22.74 10.69
N ILE A 25 -1.57 -21.76 9.81
CA ILE A 25 -0.43 -20.83 9.90
C ILE A 25 -0.84 -19.72 10.85
N GLU A 26 -0.12 -19.60 11.96
CA GLU A 26 -0.24 -18.43 12.84
C GLU A 26 0.22 -17.19 12.06
N ARG A 27 -0.73 -16.37 11.61
CA ARG A 27 -0.42 -15.02 11.15
C ARG A 27 -0.11 -14.20 12.40
N ARG A 28 1.18 -13.96 12.68
CA ARG A 28 1.57 -12.94 13.66
C ARG A 28 0.91 -11.63 13.25
N ARG A 29 -0.07 -11.18 14.04
CA ARG A 29 -0.53 -9.80 13.98
C ARG A 29 0.58 -8.99 14.62
N TYR A 30 1.39 -8.30 13.83
CA TYR A 30 2.26 -7.27 14.37
C TYR A 30 1.36 -6.17 14.94
N GLY A 31 1.12 -6.21 16.25
CA GLY A 31 0.39 -5.20 17.01
C GLY A 31 1.23 -3.95 17.26
N GLY A 32 1.97 -3.50 16.24
CA GLY A 32 2.82 -2.32 16.28
C GLY A 32 2.53 -1.42 15.08
N THR A 33 2.75 -0.12 15.26
CA THR A 33 2.58 0.90 14.22
C THR A 33 3.39 0.52 12.98
N GLY A 34 2.70 0.25 11.87
CA GLY A 34 3.33 0.00 10.59
C GLY A 34 3.85 1.29 9.95
N TRP A 35 4.82 1.17 9.05
CA TRP A 35 5.20 2.27 8.18
C TRP A 35 4.18 2.37 7.05
N PHE A 36 3.51 3.50 6.96
CA PHE A 36 2.75 3.92 5.81
C PHE A 36 3.67 4.63 4.84
N VAL A 37 3.65 4.18 3.60
CA VAL A 37 4.39 4.77 2.50
C VAL A 37 3.39 5.07 1.40
N TRP A 38 3.35 6.32 0.93
CA TRP A 38 2.51 6.73 -0.18
C TRP A 38 3.32 7.47 -1.23
N GLY A 39 2.99 7.21 -2.49
CA GLY A 39 3.50 7.95 -3.62
C GLY A 39 2.57 7.76 -4.82
N GLY A 40 2.53 8.77 -5.68
CA GLY A 40 1.79 8.76 -6.93
C GLY A 40 2.73 8.82 -8.13
N ILE A 41 2.24 8.32 -9.26
CA ILE A 41 2.88 8.46 -10.57
C ILE A 41 1.93 9.18 -11.50
N ILE A 42 2.48 10.01 -12.37
CA ILE A 42 1.76 10.78 -13.38
C ILE A 42 2.50 10.58 -14.71
N LEU A 43 1.86 10.86 -15.84
CA LEU A 43 2.52 10.78 -17.13
C LEU A 43 3.85 11.57 -17.12
N ARG A 44 4.98 10.83 -17.26
CA ARG A 44 6.36 11.34 -17.25
C ARG A 44 6.85 11.94 -15.92
N SER A 45 6.13 11.77 -14.81
CA SER A 45 6.55 12.31 -13.50
C SER A 45 6.10 11.42 -12.33
N ARG A 46 6.49 11.78 -11.12
CA ARG A 46 6.08 11.15 -9.86
C ARG A 46 5.96 12.19 -8.75
N THR A 47 5.20 11.84 -7.71
CA THR A 47 5.22 12.60 -6.46
C THR A 47 6.46 12.23 -5.64
N ASP A 48 6.75 13.02 -4.62
CA ASP A 48 7.63 12.57 -3.54
C ASP A 48 6.99 11.43 -2.75
N LEU A 49 7.83 10.71 -2.02
CA LEU A 49 7.41 9.60 -1.17
C LEU A 49 7.05 10.13 0.21
N HIS A 50 5.81 9.93 0.64
CA HIS A 50 5.34 10.28 1.97
C HIS A 50 5.42 9.08 2.88
N VAL A 51 6.30 9.13 3.89
CA VAL A 51 6.55 8.03 4.83
C VAL A 51 6.15 8.46 6.23
N LYS A 52 5.27 7.69 6.88
CA LYS A 52 4.79 7.95 8.25
C LYS A 52 4.67 6.65 9.04
N SER A 53 5.06 6.63 10.31
CA SER A 53 4.78 5.51 11.21
C SER A 53 3.36 5.69 11.78
N ILE A 54 2.35 5.27 11.03
CA ILE A 54 0.93 5.39 11.40
C ILE A 54 0.12 4.21 10.83
N ASN A 55 -0.99 3.87 11.49
CA ASN A 55 -1.99 2.99 10.90
C ASN A 55 -2.93 3.82 10.02
N VAL A 56 -3.09 3.42 8.76
CA VAL A 56 -3.88 4.18 7.78
C VAL A 56 -5.36 3.86 7.95
N THR A 57 -6.13 4.88 8.32
CA THR A 57 -7.59 4.87 8.29
C THR A 57 -8.08 5.74 7.13
N GLY A 58 -9.38 5.67 6.81
CA GLY A 58 -9.98 6.57 5.82
C GLY A 58 -9.75 8.05 6.13
N HIS A 59 -9.82 8.45 7.42
CA HIS A 59 -9.54 9.81 7.90
C HIS A 59 -8.12 10.26 7.57
N ILE A 60 -7.14 9.44 7.94
CA ILE A 60 -5.73 9.72 7.64
C ILE A 60 -5.50 9.79 6.14
N TYR A 61 -6.11 8.90 5.37
CA TYR A 61 -5.98 8.91 3.91
C TYR A 61 -6.57 10.20 3.31
N ARG A 62 -7.76 10.61 3.72
CA ARG A 62 -8.40 11.85 3.29
C ARG A 62 -7.56 13.09 3.62
N ASP A 63 -7.17 13.26 4.88
CA ASP A 63 -6.47 14.48 5.34
C ASP A 63 -5.04 14.57 4.83
N VAL A 64 -4.32 13.44 4.74
CA VAL A 64 -2.89 13.43 4.41
C VAL A 64 -2.65 13.18 2.93
N ILE A 65 -3.47 12.37 2.27
CA ILE A 65 -3.27 12.03 0.85
C ILE A 65 -4.14 12.90 -0.04
N LEU A 66 -5.46 12.90 0.16
CA LEU A 66 -6.34 13.61 -0.76
C LEU A 66 -6.15 15.13 -0.66
N GLU A 67 -6.29 15.70 0.54
CA GLU A 67 -6.27 17.15 0.70
C GLU A 67 -4.89 17.77 0.44
N GLN A 68 -3.81 17.11 0.88
CA GLN A 68 -2.45 17.66 0.78
C GLN A 68 -1.76 17.34 -0.55
N ASN A 69 -2.16 16.29 -1.25
CA ASN A 69 -1.45 15.84 -2.45
C ASN A 69 -2.36 15.78 -3.67
N VAL A 70 -3.38 14.90 -3.68
CA VAL A 70 -4.21 14.65 -4.86
C VAL A 70 -4.91 15.93 -5.33
N ARG A 71 -5.43 16.72 -4.40
CA ARG A 71 -6.06 18.02 -4.68
C ARG A 71 -5.12 19.00 -5.39
N LEU A 72 -3.85 19.09 -4.96
CA LEU A 72 -2.87 19.97 -5.61
C LEU A 72 -2.61 19.55 -7.07
N PHE A 73 -2.52 18.24 -7.32
CA PHE A 73 -2.36 17.72 -8.69
C PHE A 73 -3.61 17.95 -9.54
N ARG A 74 -4.81 17.80 -8.98
CA ARG A 74 -6.06 18.16 -9.66
C ARG A 74 -6.08 19.63 -10.06
N CYS A 75 -5.67 20.54 -9.17
CA CYS A 75 -5.58 21.97 -9.48
C CYS A 75 -4.55 22.26 -10.58
N ALA A 76 -3.41 21.55 -10.59
CA ALA A 76 -2.35 21.77 -11.57
C ALA A 76 -2.67 21.18 -12.96
N MET A 77 -3.30 20.00 -13.01
CA MET A 77 -3.58 19.29 -14.27
C MET A 77 -4.92 19.69 -14.90
N GLY A 78 -5.84 20.28 -14.13
CA GLY A 78 -7.15 20.71 -14.64
C GLY A 78 -8.10 19.54 -14.87
N ALA A 79 -9.09 19.74 -15.74
CA ALA A 79 -10.23 18.84 -15.93
C ALA A 79 -9.85 17.44 -16.47
N GLU A 80 -8.68 17.30 -17.08
CA GLU A 80 -8.16 16.03 -17.61
C GLU A 80 -7.58 15.12 -16.51
N PHE A 81 -7.54 15.58 -15.26
CA PHE A 81 -7.05 14.79 -14.14
C PHE A 81 -8.00 13.63 -13.83
N LEU A 82 -7.51 12.41 -13.95
CA LEU A 82 -8.22 11.20 -13.54
C LEU A 82 -7.44 10.49 -12.41
N PHE A 83 -8.09 10.30 -11.26
CA PHE A 83 -7.48 9.66 -10.11
C PHE A 83 -7.61 8.13 -10.19
N MET A 84 -6.52 7.40 -9.98
CA MET A 84 -6.49 5.93 -9.91
C MET A 84 -5.92 5.50 -8.56
N ASP A 85 -6.55 4.51 -7.92
CA ASP A 85 -6.06 3.82 -6.73
C ASP A 85 -6.35 2.29 -6.83
N ASP A 86 -5.88 1.52 -5.85
CA ASP A 86 -5.92 0.05 -5.81
C ASP A 86 -7.17 -0.55 -5.13
N ASN A 87 -8.18 0.27 -4.81
CA ASN A 87 -9.35 -0.12 -4.02
C ASN A 87 -9.04 -0.60 -2.59
N ALA A 88 -7.89 -0.26 -1.99
CA ALA A 88 -7.61 -0.61 -0.59
C ALA A 88 -8.71 -0.09 0.36
N ARG A 89 -8.91 -0.78 1.49
CA ARG A 89 -9.99 -0.46 2.45
C ARG A 89 -10.06 1.02 2.85
N PRO A 90 -8.94 1.71 3.17
CA PRO A 90 -8.99 3.13 3.48
C PRO A 90 -9.45 4.01 2.31
N HIS A 91 -9.11 3.64 1.07
CA HIS A 91 -9.47 4.39 -0.15
C HIS A 91 -10.95 4.29 -0.49
N ARG A 92 -11.65 3.29 0.07
CA ARG A 92 -13.07 3.02 -0.13
C ARG A 92 -13.94 3.41 1.07
N ALA A 93 -13.40 4.21 1.99
CA ALA A 93 -14.21 4.78 3.07
C ALA A 93 -15.11 5.90 2.53
N ASN A 94 -16.34 6.01 3.05
CA ASN A 94 -17.31 7.02 2.60
C ASN A 94 -16.74 8.45 2.60
N ILE A 95 -15.95 8.81 3.61
CA ILE A 95 -15.35 10.14 3.72
C ILE A 95 -14.40 10.46 2.56
N VAL A 96 -13.78 9.43 1.98
CA VAL A 96 -12.84 9.54 0.86
C VAL A 96 -13.65 9.78 -0.41
N ASP A 97 -14.76 9.05 -0.60
CA ASP A 97 -15.68 9.27 -1.70
C ASP A 97 -16.29 10.68 -1.65
N GLU A 98 -16.74 11.13 -0.47
CA GLU A 98 -17.27 12.49 -0.25
C GLU A 98 -16.22 13.56 -0.58
N CYS A 99 -14.97 13.36 -0.17
CA CYS A 99 -13.87 14.29 -0.46
C CYS A 99 -13.55 14.37 -1.95
N LEU A 100 -13.51 13.23 -2.66
CA LEU A 100 -13.27 13.22 -4.10
C LEU A 100 -14.41 13.93 -4.85
N GLN A 101 -15.66 13.72 -4.41
CA GLN A 101 -16.82 14.41 -4.98
C GLN A 101 -16.79 15.92 -4.73
N SER A 102 -16.46 16.36 -3.51
CA SER A 102 -16.41 17.79 -3.17
C SER A 102 -15.31 18.55 -3.91
N GLU A 103 -14.21 17.87 -4.23
CA GLU A 103 -13.06 18.44 -4.95
C GLU A 103 -13.17 18.27 -6.48
N ASP A 104 -14.29 17.73 -6.99
CA ASP A 104 -14.50 17.44 -8.42
C ASP A 104 -13.33 16.62 -9.02
N ILE A 105 -12.93 15.58 -8.29
CA ILE A 105 -11.88 14.65 -8.67
C ILE A 105 -12.54 13.38 -9.20
N PRO A 106 -12.58 13.16 -10.53
CA PRO A 106 -13.10 11.92 -11.06
C PRO A 106 -12.14 10.78 -10.69
N ARG A 107 -12.70 9.71 -10.17
CA ARG A 107 -11.98 8.47 -9.86
C ARG A 107 -12.25 7.47 -10.97
N MET A 108 -11.19 6.81 -11.43
CA MET A 108 -11.31 5.75 -12.42
C MET A 108 -12.09 4.57 -11.84
N ASP A 109 -13.11 4.14 -12.57
CA ASP A 109 -13.79 2.88 -12.28
C ASP A 109 -12.85 1.73 -12.59
N TRP A 110 -12.36 1.08 -11.53
CA TRP A 110 -11.37 0.02 -11.63
C TRP A 110 -11.86 -1.25 -10.93
N PRO A 111 -11.83 -2.42 -11.60
CA PRO A 111 -12.26 -3.66 -11.00
C PRO A 111 -11.37 -4.02 -9.79
N ALA A 112 -12.01 -4.46 -8.71
CA ALA A 112 -11.31 -4.97 -7.54
C ALA A 112 -10.46 -6.21 -7.90
N TYR A 113 -9.34 -6.40 -7.20
CA TYR A 113 -8.44 -7.56 -7.35
C TYR A 113 -7.68 -7.65 -8.67
N SER A 114 -7.44 -6.52 -9.32
CA SER A 114 -6.62 -6.42 -10.54
C SER A 114 -5.30 -5.65 -10.29
N PRO A 115 -4.41 -6.13 -9.39
CA PRO A 115 -3.15 -5.45 -9.06
C PRO A 115 -2.20 -5.39 -10.27
N ASP A 116 -2.26 -6.37 -11.17
CA ASP A 116 -1.40 -6.46 -12.35
C ASP A 116 -1.59 -5.30 -13.32
N PHE A 117 -2.73 -4.62 -13.25
CA PHE A 117 -3.04 -3.49 -14.12
C PHE A 117 -2.81 -2.13 -13.44
N ASN A 118 -2.43 -2.09 -12.17
CA ASN A 118 -2.11 -0.85 -11.47
C ASN A 118 -0.61 -0.52 -11.66
N PRO A 119 -0.23 0.50 -12.45
CA PRO A 119 1.18 0.73 -12.77
C PRO A 119 2.02 1.09 -11.53
N ILE A 120 1.42 1.58 -10.44
CA ILE A 120 2.15 1.85 -9.20
C ILE A 120 2.59 0.56 -8.50
N GLU A 121 1.85 -0.53 -8.62
CA GLU A 121 2.21 -1.84 -8.04
C GLU A 121 3.50 -2.37 -8.67
N HIS A 122 3.70 -2.14 -9.97
CA HIS A 122 4.95 -2.49 -10.64
C HIS A 122 6.13 -1.67 -10.10
N VAL A 123 5.92 -0.38 -9.84
CA VAL A 123 6.94 0.49 -9.22
C VAL A 123 7.27 0.02 -7.80
N TRP A 124 6.26 -0.31 -6.99
CA TRP A 124 6.46 -0.86 -5.65
C TRP A 124 7.21 -2.19 -5.69
N ASN A 125 6.87 -3.09 -6.62
CA ASN A 125 7.57 -4.36 -6.79
C ASN A 125 9.05 -4.16 -7.15
N MET A 126 9.35 -3.21 -8.04
CA MET A 126 10.75 -2.86 -8.37
C MET A 126 11.50 -2.29 -7.17
N LEU A 127 10.86 -1.43 -6.38
CA LEU A 127 11.45 -0.88 -5.16
C LEU A 127 11.72 -1.98 -4.13
N ASP A 128 10.76 -2.87 -3.90
CA ASP A 128 10.88 -4.00 -2.98
C ASP A 128 12.04 -4.93 -3.36
N ARG A 129 12.17 -5.26 -4.66
CA ARG A 129 13.30 -6.05 -5.18
C ARG A 129 14.64 -5.38 -4.95
N ARG A 130 14.73 -4.05 -5.14
CA ARG A 130 15.96 -3.30 -4.91
C ARG A 130 16.31 -3.26 -3.43
N ILE A 131 15.33 -2.99 -2.56
CA ILE A 131 15.54 -2.99 -1.10
C ILE A 131 15.99 -4.36 -0.62
N THR A 132 15.35 -5.43 -1.10
CA THR A 132 15.73 -6.81 -0.79
C THR A 132 17.15 -7.13 -1.27
N ALA A 133 17.52 -6.66 -2.47
CA ALA A 133 18.87 -6.86 -3.01
C ALA A 133 19.96 -6.06 -2.24
N LEU A 134 19.59 -4.96 -1.57
CA LEU A 134 20.51 -4.21 -0.70
C LEU A 134 20.79 -4.94 0.62
N GLN A 135 19.96 -5.91 1.03
CA GLN A 135 20.12 -6.63 2.29
C GLN A 135 20.90 -7.95 2.11
N ASN A 136 22.14 -7.96 2.60
CA ASN A 136 22.48 -8.97 3.61
C ASN A 136 21.56 -8.67 4.80
N SER A 137 20.83 -9.66 5.31
CA SER A 137 19.80 -9.47 6.35
C SER A 137 20.28 -8.53 7.46
N PRO A 138 19.55 -7.45 7.83
CA PRO A 138 19.91 -6.66 8.98
C PRO A 138 19.61 -7.50 10.23
N SER A 139 20.63 -8.19 10.73
CA SER A 139 20.63 -8.73 12.08
C SER A 139 20.72 -7.56 13.05
N CYS A 140 19.56 -7.13 13.54
CA CYS A 140 19.36 -6.20 14.66
C CYS A 140 19.85 -4.77 14.39
N LEU A 141 18.94 -3.78 14.44
CA LEU A 141 19.31 -2.37 14.58
C LEU A 141 19.15 -1.94 16.04
N PRO A 142 20.04 -1.08 16.57
CA PRO A 142 20.10 -0.78 17.99
C PRO A 142 18.95 0.12 18.43
N ASN A 143 18.53 -0.05 19.68
CA ASN A 143 17.65 0.88 20.39
C ASN A 143 18.23 2.30 20.32
N PHE A 144 17.51 3.22 19.69
CA PHE A 144 17.76 4.64 19.91
C PHE A 144 17.03 5.03 21.19
N GLY A 145 17.82 5.09 22.27
CA GLY A 145 17.41 5.62 23.55
C GLY A 145 17.13 7.11 23.49
N GLU A 146 16.30 7.51 24.44
CA GLU A 146 15.88 8.86 24.80
C GLU A 146 17.03 9.88 24.82
N HIS A 147 16.76 11.09 24.30
CA HIS A 147 17.07 12.38 24.92
C HIS A 147 16.20 13.47 24.31
#